data_AF-A0A858AQT0-F1
#
_entry.id   AF-A0A858AQT0-F1
#
_cell.length_a   1.000
_cell.length_b   1.000
_cell.length_c   1.000
_cell.angle_alpha   90.00
_cell.angle_beta   90.00
_cell.angle_gamma   90.00
#
_symmetry.space_group_name_H-M   'P 1'
#
loop_
_entity.id
_entity.type
_entity.pdbx_description
1 polymer ?
#
loop_
_entity_poly.entity_id
_entity_poly.type
_entity_poly.pdbx_seq_one_letter_code
_entity_poly.pdbx_strand_id
1 'polypeptide(L)'
;MNLPVMIIFGVIILAVLAFIIITSFTSKKSQRIEQEKRKKVVRNEIKRWLDDQYGVRNVQIIYETVYARKGPEYKYRDVFDVIVTVMEPKTNKFVERMAVEVEGITTRTNKKKYDTKWIINSRISLDETEKRIAIAEKKVKLSKQEKKAIKKQEKEDYKTSRSVEKTEMKSKKIENKELRNSNEIKLDVKERGEKFTPRK
;
A
#
# COMPACT_ATOMS: atom_id res chain seq x y z
N MET A 1 23.54 -22.18 -46.85
CA MET A 1 23.01 -20.83 -46.52
C MET A 1 23.93 -19.81 -47.14
N ASN A 2 23.40 -18.86 -47.90
CA ASN A 2 24.21 -17.83 -48.55
C ASN A 2 24.84 -16.91 -47.50
N LEU A 3 26.15 -16.66 -47.59
CA LEU A 3 26.90 -15.73 -46.74
C LEU A 3 26.17 -14.39 -46.48
N PRO A 4 25.52 -13.72 -47.46
CA PRO A 4 24.76 -12.50 -47.20
C PRO A 4 23.56 -12.70 -46.26
N VAL A 5 22.89 -13.86 -46.32
CA VAL A 5 21.74 -14.16 -45.46
C VAL A 5 22.18 -14.37 -44.01
N MET A 6 23.33 -15.04 -43.77
CA MET A 6 23.92 -15.21 -42.44
C MET A 6 24.30 -13.86 -41.80
N ILE A 7 24.87 -12.93 -42.57
CA ILE A 7 25.25 -11.59 -42.09
C ILE A 7 24.01 -10.79 -41.69
N ILE A 8 22.96 -10.81 -42.52
CA ILE A 8 21.70 -10.12 -42.23
C ILE A 8 21.06 -10.67 -40.94
N PHE A 9 20.99 -12.00 -40.78
CA PHE A 9 20.48 -12.61 -39.56
C PHE A 9 21.33 -12.24 -38.32
N GLY A 10 22.66 -12.21 -38.46
CA GLY A 10 23.56 -11.80 -37.37
C GLY A 10 23.30 -10.37 -36.89
N VAL A 11 23.10 -9.43 -37.81
CA VAL A 11 22.79 -8.02 -37.47
C VAL A 11 21.42 -7.89 -36.80
N ILE A 12 20.40 -8.62 -37.28
CA ILE A 12 19.06 -8.59 -36.68
C ILE A 12 19.09 -9.14 -35.25
N ILE A 13 19.79 -10.26 -35.01
CA ILE A 13 19.93 -10.84 -33.67
C ILE A 13 20.61 -9.86 -32.71
N LEU A 14 21.66 -9.18 -33.17
CA LEU A 14 22.40 -8.21 -32.35
C LEU A 14 21.56 -6.97 -32.02
N ALA A 15 20.75 -6.48 -32.96
CA ALA A 15 19.81 -5.38 -32.75
C ALA A 15 18.70 -5.76 -31.74
N VAL A 16 18.16 -6.98 -31.82
CA VAL A 16 17.16 -7.49 -30.87
C VAL A 16 17.74 -7.62 -29.46
N LEU A 17 18.96 -8.14 -29.32
CA LEU A 17 19.65 -8.23 -28.04
C LEU A 17 19.89 -6.84 -27.42
N ALA A 18 20.37 -5.88 -28.21
CA ALA A 18 20.55 -4.50 -27.74
C ALA A 18 19.23 -3.86 -27.28
N PHE A 19 18.14 -4.08 -28.02
CA PHE A 19 16.82 -3.59 -27.67
C PHE A 19 16.30 -4.17 -26.34
N ILE A 20 16.47 -5.47 -26.11
CA ILE A 20 16.09 -6.14 -24.84
C ILE A 20 16.86 -5.55 -23.66
N ILE A 21 18.17 -5.28 -23.83
CA ILE A 21 19.00 -4.69 -22.77
C ILE A 21 18.50 -3.27 -22.43
N ILE A 22 18.30 -2.41 -23.43
CA ILE A 22 17.88 -1.01 -23.22
C ILE A 22 16.49 -0.92 -22.57
N THR A 23 15.55 -1.76 -23.00
CA THR A 23 14.18 -1.82 -22.42
C THR A 23 14.19 -2.35 -20.97
N SER A 24 15.10 -3.27 -20.64
CA SER A 24 15.28 -3.75 -19.27
C SER A 24 15.85 -2.68 -18.33
N PHE A 25 16.77 -1.83 -18.81
CA PHE A 25 17.34 -0.74 -18.00
C PHE A 25 16.33 0.39 -17.72
N THR A 26 15.57 0.80 -18.73
CA THR A 26 14.58 1.88 -18.60
C THR A 26 13.45 1.51 -17.64
N SER A 27 12.94 0.28 -17.71
CA SER A 27 11.89 -0.22 -16.81
C SER A 27 12.35 -0.24 -15.34
N LYS A 28 13.57 -0.76 -15.07
CA LYS A 28 14.13 -0.80 -13.70
C LYS A 28 14.33 0.59 -13.11
N LYS A 29 14.79 1.58 -13.90
CA LYS A 29 14.99 2.95 -13.43
C LYS A 29 13.68 3.60 -13.03
N SER A 30 12.63 3.47 -13.85
CA SER A 30 11.30 4.00 -13.53
C SER A 30 10.73 3.39 -12.25
N GLN A 31 10.86 2.07 -12.08
CA GLN A 31 10.38 1.38 -10.88
C GLN A 31 11.08 1.86 -9.61
N ARG A 32 12.40 2.08 -9.65
CA ARG A 32 13.15 2.61 -8.49
C ARG A 32 12.67 4.00 -8.08
N ILE A 33 12.49 4.89 -9.04
CA ILE A 33 12.00 6.25 -8.79
C ILE A 33 10.59 6.21 -8.17
N GLU A 34 9.72 5.34 -8.67
CA GLU A 34 8.39 5.18 -8.12
C GLU A 34 8.40 4.60 -6.70
N GLN A 35 9.26 3.61 -6.44
CA GLN A 35 9.43 3.05 -5.10
C GLN A 35 9.96 4.08 -4.10
N GLU A 36 10.93 4.91 -4.47
CA GLU A 36 11.44 5.98 -3.62
C GLU A 36 10.36 7.02 -3.31
N LYS A 37 9.56 7.40 -4.31
CA LYS A 37 8.39 8.28 -4.11
C LYS A 37 7.41 7.67 -3.11
N ARG A 38 7.03 6.40 -3.30
CA ARG A 38 6.13 5.68 -2.39
C ARG A 38 6.69 5.61 -0.97
N LYS A 39 7.97 5.23 -0.82
CA LYS A 39 8.66 5.22 0.48
C LYS A 39 8.65 6.58 1.16
N LYS A 40 8.86 7.67 0.41
CA LYS A 40 8.80 9.03 0.96
C LYS A 40 7.39 9.38 1.45
N VAL A 41 6.36 9.03 0.67
CA VAL A 41 4.95 9.26 1.05
C VAL A 41 4.60 8.48 2.32
N VAL A 42 4.89 7.18 2.35
CA VAL A 42 4.65 6.36 3.55
C VAL A 42 5.43 6.88 4.75
N ARG A 43 6.65 7.40 4.56
CA ARG A 43 7.47 7.92 5.66
C ARG A 43 6.79 9.11 6.32
N ASN A 44 6.26 10.00 5.49
CA ASN A 44 5.55 11.17 5.96
C ASN A 44 4.25 10.78 6.67
N GLU A 45 3.57 9.74 6.18
CA GLU A 45 2.37 9.22 6.83
C GLU A 45 2.67 8.58 8.18
N ILE A 46 3.76 7.82 8.30
CA ILE A 46 4.23 7.29 9.60
C ILE A 46 4.56 8.44 10.57
N LYS A 47 5.23 9.49 10.10
CA LYS A 47 5.52 10.66 10.95
C LYS A 47 4.24 11.35 11.43
N ARG A 48 3.27 11.54 10.54
CA ARG A 48 1.97 12.12 10.88
C ARG A 48 1.24 11.25 11.90
N TRP A 49 1.16 9.95 11.64
CA TRP A 49 0.55 8.99 12.55
C TRP A 49 1.21 9.00 13.94
N LEU A 50 2.55 9.12 14.02
CA LEU A 50 3.27 9.24 15.30
C LEU A 50 2.99 10.55 16.05
N ASP A 51 2.83 11.66 15.32
CA ASP A 51 2.42 12.94 15.91
C ASP A 51 0.97 12.85 16.43
N ASP A 52 0.05 12.36 15.59
CA ASP A 52 -1.38 12.28 15.90
C ASP A 52 -1.72 11.33 17.06
N GLN A 53 -1.06 10.16 17.11
CA GLN A 53 -1.37 9.13 18.11
C GLN A 53 -0.52 9.22 19.37
N TYR A 54 0.75 9.64 19.25
CA TYR A 54 1.73 9.58 20.35
C TYR A 54 2.35 10.94 20.67
N GLY A 55 2.00 12.01 19.96
CA GLY A 55 2.59 13.35 20.14
C GLY A 55 4.07 13.43 19.79
N VAL A 56 4.61 12.44 19.08
CA VAL A 56 6.05 12.34 18.77
C VAL A 56 6.34 13.21 17.56
N ARG A 57 6.79 14.44 17.83
CA ARG A 57 7.11 15.44 16.79
C ARG A 57 8.57 15.43 16.40
N ASN A 58 8.83 15.91 15.18
CA ASN A 58 10.18 16.16 14.67
C ASN A 58 11.12 14.94 14.77
N VAL A 59 10.67 13.80 14.25
CA VAL A 59 11.48 12.57 14.21
C VAL A 59 11.97 12.25 12.80
N GLN A 60 13.10 11.55 12.73
CA GLN A 60 13.60 10.90 11.54
C GLN A 60 13.19 9.43 11.56
N ILE A 61 12.69 8.94 10.43
CA ILE A 61 12.24 7.56 10.27
C ILE A 61 13.19 6.89 9.27
N ILE A 62 13.87 5.84 9.73
CA ILE A 62 14.69 4.95 8.91
C ILE A 62 13.91 3.68 8.65
N TYR A 63 13.75 3.33 7.37
CA TYR A 63 13.21 2.04 6.97
C TYR A 63 14.28 0.97 7.07
N GLU A 64 13.99 -0.11 7.79
CA GLU A 64 14.86 -1.28 7.80
C GLU A 64 14.37 -2.29 6.77
N THR A 65 13.19 -2.84 7.01
CA THR A 65 12.66 -3.96 6.23
C THR A 65 11.17 -3.81 5.99
N VAL A 66 10.71 -4.29 4.83
CA VAL A 66 9.31 -4.27 4.42
C VAL A 66 8.91 -5.67 4.02
N TYR A 67 7.84 -6.18 4.63
CA TYR A 67 7.23 -7.45 4.27
C TYR A 67 5.85 -7.21 3.68
N ALA A 68 5.66 -7.59 2.42
CA ALA A 68 4.35 -7.53 1.78
C ALA A 68 3.53 -8.75 2.21
N ARG A 69 2.39 -8.52 2.86
CA ARG A 69 1.43 -9.59 3.12
C ARG A 69 0.81 -10.04 1.80
N LYS A 70 0.64 -11.35 1.64
CA LYS A 70 0.07 -11.95 0.43
C LYS A 70 -1.04 -12.89 0.83
N GLY A 71 -2.22 -12.68 0.26
CA GLY A 71 -3.40 -13.48 0.56
C GLY A 71 -4.62 -12.99 -0.22
N PRO A 72 -5.64 -13.85 -0.40
CA PRO A 72 -6.88 -13.47 -1.07
C PRO A 72 -7.61 -12.28 -0.40
N GLU A 73 -7.45 -12.11 0.91
CA GLU A 73 -7.98 -11.01 1.70
C GLU A 73 -7.39 -9.65 1.30
N TYR A 74 -6.19 -9.62 0.73
CA TYR A 74 -5.50 -8.39 0.31
C TYR A 74 -5.67 -8.08 -1.19
N LYS A 75 -6.61 -8.72 -1.89
CA LYS A 75 -6.75 -8.61 -3.36
C LYS A 75 -6.87 -7.17 -3.88
N TYR A 76 -7.45 -6.26 -3.09
CA TYR A 76 -7.71 -4.87 -3.47
C TYR A 76 -6.94 -3.85 -2.63
N ARG A 77 -6.02 -4.30 -1.77
CA ARG A 77 -5.24 -3.46 -0.86
C ARG A 77 -3.83 -4.00 -0.73
N ASP A 78 -2.85 -3.13 -0.80
CA ASP A 78 -1.47 -3.52 -0.56
C ASP A 78 -1.17 -3.37 0.93
N VAL A 79 -1.03 -4.48 1.67
CA VAL A 79 -0.71 -4.44 3.10
C VAL A 79 0.74 -4.84 3.32
N PHE A 80 1.46 -4.01 4.07
CA PHE A 80 2.88 -4.19 4.38
C PHE A 80 3.12 -4.12 5.88
N ASP A 81 3.90 -5.07 6.38
CA ASP A 81 4.52 -4.99 7.70
C ASP A 81 5.86 -4.29 7.53
N VAL A 82 6.01 -3.12 8.15
CA VAL A 82 7.20 -2.27 7.98
C VAL A 82 7.90 -2.13 9.32
N ILE A 83 9.17 -2.51 9.37
CA ILE A 83 10.05 -2.23 10.51
C ILE A 83 10.72 -0.88 10.28
N VAL A 84 10.56 0.02 11.25
CA VAL A 84 11.15 1.34 11.24
C VAL A 84 11.93 1.59 12.53
N THR A 85 13.05 2.30 12.37
CA THR A 85 13.78 2.89 13.48
C THR A 85 13.55 4.38 13.50
N VAL A 86 13.06 4.87 14.63
CA VAL A 86 12.82 6.28 14.93
C VAL A 86 14.05 6.85 15.58
N MET A 87 14.52 7.98 15.06
CA MET A 87 15.66 8.69 15.58
C MET A 87 15.37 10.18 15.73
N GLU A 88 16.08 10.84 16.63
CA GLU A 88 16.12 12.29 16.70
C GLU A 88 16.93 12.87 15.52
N PRO A 89 16.40 13.83 14.75
CA PRO A 89 17.02 14.31 13.52
C PRO A 89 18.31 15.11 13.73
N LYS A 90 18.47 15.76 14.89
CA LYS A 90 19.66 16.60 15.18
C LYS A 90 20.80 15.81 15.82
N THR A 91 20.46 14.89 16.71
CA THR A 91 21.43 14.16 17.53
C THR A 91 21.70 12.75 16.98
N ASN A 92 20.90 12.28 16.01
CA ASN A 92 20.85 10.89 15.57
C ASN A 92 20.69 9.88 16.72
N LYS A 93 20.13 10.33 17.86
CA LYS A 93 19.86 9.44 18.98
C LYS A 93 18.74 8.49 18.60
N PHE A 94 18.96 7.22 18.92
CA PHE A 94 17.93 6.20 18.83
C PHE A 94 16.79 6.52 19.79
N VAL A 95 15.56 6.52 19.28
CA VAL A 95 14.35 6.71 20.09
C VAL A 95 13.68 5.36 20.31
N GLU A 96 13.29 4.71 19.21
CA GLU A 96 12.51 3.47 19.26
C GLU A 96 12.66 2.71 17.95
N ARG A 97 12.63 1.38 18.04
CA ARG A 97 12.48 0.48 16.90
C ARG A 97 11.12 -0.18 17.00
N MET A 98 10.29 -0.05 15.98
CA MET A 98 8.93 -0.56 15.98
C MET A 98 8.54 -1.15 14.64
N ALA A 99 7.52 -2.00 14.66
CA ALA A 99 6.87 -2.49 13.46
C ALA A 99 5.48 -1.86 13.32
N VAL A 100 5.13 -1.43 12.11
CA VAL A 100 3.84 -0.82 11.78
C VAL A 100 3.20 -1.52 10.59
N GLU A 101 1.88 -1.66 10.64
CA GLU A 101 1.09 -2.12 9.50
C GLU A 101 0.72 -0.92 8.62
N VAL A 102 1.13 -0.99 7.36
CA VAL A 102 0.88 0.03 6.35
C VAL A 102 -0.03 -0.54 5.28
N GLU A 103 -1.14 0.13 5.01
CA GLU A 103 -2.09 -0.25 3.98
C GLU A 103 -2.12 0.78 2.85
N GLY A 104 -2.03 0.30 1.61
CA GLY A 104 -2.18 1.07 0.39
C GLY A 104 -3.50 0.73 -0.30
N ILE A 105 -4.44 1.66 -0.30
CA ILE A 105 -5.73 1.52 -0.98
C ILE A 105 -5.66 2.25 -2.31
N THR A 106 -5.67 1.50 -3.40
CA THR A 106 -5.61 2.09 -4.75
C THR A 106 -7.02 2.31 -5.29
N THR A 107 -7.33 3.57 -5.62
CA THR A 107 -8.60 4.00 -6.17
C THR A 107 -8.41 4.55 -7.57
N ARG A 108 -9.39 4.33 -8.45
CA ARG A 108 -9.34 4.85 -9.82
C ARG A 108 -9.94 6.26 -9.85
N THR A 109 -9.09 7.28 -9.97
CA THR A 109 -9.54 8.68 -10.05
C THR A 109 -10.07 9.03 -11.44
N ASN A 110 -9.50 8.43 -12.51
CA ASN A 110 -9.95 8.66 -13.89
C ASN A 110 -9.66 7.42 -14.77
N LYS A 111 -10.10 7.41 -16.03
CA LYS A 111 -9.90 6.30 -16.97
C LYS A 111 -8.44 5.86 -17.09
N LYS A 112 -7.49 6.80 -16.98
CA LYS A 112 -6.04 6.59 -17.12
C LYS A 112 -5.23 6.86 -15.85
N LYS A 113 -5.86 7.21 -14.71
CA LYS A 113 -5.16 7.60 -13.48
C LYS A 113 -5.69 6.81 -12.29
N TYR A 114 -4.75 6.26 -11.53
CA TYR A 114 -4.99 5.60 -10.25
C TYR A 114 -4.25 6.38 -9.19
N ASP A 115 -4.87 6.52 -8.02
CA ASP A 115 -4.29 7.14 -6.85
C ASP A 115 -4.29 6.14 -5.70
N THR A 116 -3.18 6.09 -4.96
CA THR A 116 -2.99 5.16 -3.86
C THR A 116 -2.91 5.94 -2.57
N LYS A 117 -3.93 5.81 -1.72
CA LYS A 117 -3.92 6.36 -0.38
C LYS A 117 -3.20 5.39 0.56
N TRP A 118 -2.20 5.89 1.26
CA TRP A 118 -1.46 5.14 2.26
C TRP A 118 -2.03 5.46 3.64
N ILE A 119 -2.24 4.43 4.46
CA ILE A 119 -2.81 4.53 5.80
C ILE A 119 -1.96 3.68 6.74
N ILE A 120 -1.71 4.18 7.94
CA ILE A 120 -1.05 3.43 9.01
C ILE A 120 -2.15 2.93 9.94
N ASN A 121 -2.32 1.61 10.01
CA ASN A 121 -3.42 1.01 10.77
C ASN A 121 -3.05 0.94 12.24
N SER A 122 -1.96 0.24 12.56
CA SER A 122 -1.54 0.03 13.95
C SER A 122 -0.05 -0.28 14.08
N ARG A 123 0.46 -0.17 15.31
CA ARG A 123 1.66 -0.90 15.72
C ARG A 123 1.37 -2.40 15.71
N ILE A 124 2.36 -3.17 15.28
CA ILE A 124 2.35 -4.63 15.30
C ILE A 124 3.54 -5.13 16.11
N SER A 125 3.49 -6.38 16.56
CA SER A 125 4.58 -6.99 17.32
C SER A 125 5.86 -7.03 16.48
N LEU A 126 6.94 -6.45 17.01
CA LEU A 126 8.24 -6.43 16.35
C LEU A 126 8.77 -7.86 16.16
N ASP A 127 8.74 -8.67 17.22
CA ASP A 127 9.27 -10.04 17.22
C ASP A 127 8.56 -10.94 16.21
N GLU A 128 7.23 -10.84 16.12
CA GLU A 128 6.48 -11.61 15.14
C GLU A 128 6.78 -11.18 13.71
N THR A 129 6.90 -9.87 13.50
CA THR A 129 7.20 -9.29 12.18
C THR A 129 8.60 -9.70 11.71
N GLU A 130 9.59 -9.66 12.60
CA GLU A 130 10.95 -10.13 12.32
C GLU A 130 10.97 -11.62 11.95
N LYS A 131 10.23 -12.46 12.68
CA LYS A 131 10.10 -13.87 12.35
C LYS A 131 9.48 -14.07 10.96
N ARG A 132 8.38 -13.37 10.64
CA ARG A 132 7.75 -13.42 9.30
C ARG A 132 8.72 -13.01 8.20
N ILE A 133 9.47 -11.92 8.42
CA ILE A 133 10.50 -11.44 7.50
C ILE A 133 11.60 -12.49 7.32
N ALA A 134 12.13 -13.05 8.41
CA ALA A 134 13.20 -14.03 8.35
C ALA A 134 12.79 -15.32 7.62
N ILE A 135 11.53 -15.74 7.77
CA ILE A 135 10.91 -16.83 7.01
C ILE A 135 10.82 -16.46 5.52
N ALA A 136 10.36 -15.25 5.20
CA ALA A 136 10.18 -14.79 3.84
C ALA A 136 11.50 -14.65 3.06
N GLU A 137 12.54 -14.15 3.73
CA GLU A 137 13.91 -14.06 3.21
C GLU A 137 14.61 -15.43 3.15
N LYS A 138 13.94 -16.51 3.58
CA LYS A 138 14.46 -17.88 3.65
C LYS A 138 15.70 -18.04 4.53
N LYS A 139 15.95 -17.09 5.43
CA LYS A 139 17.02 -17.18 6.45
C LYS A 139 16.71 -18.31 7.44
N VAL A 140 15.44 -18.51 7.75
CA VAL A 140 14.96 -19.63 8.59
C VAL A 140 14.25 -20.66 7.72
N LYS A 141 14.79 -21.88 7.70
CA LYS A 141 14.17 -23.02 7.00
C LYS A 141 13.12 -23.65 7.91
N LEU A 142 11.85 -23.37 7.63
CA LEU A 142 10.74 -24.06 8.30
C LEU A 142 10.69 -25.55 7.90
N SER A 143 10.41 -26.39 8.89
CA SER A 143 10.10 -27.81 8.69
C SER A 143 8.79 -28.00 7.90
N LYS A 144 8.57 -29.21 7.38
CA LYS A 144 7.32 -29.53 6.65
C LYS A 144 6.08 -29.42 7.55
N GLN A 145 6.20 -29.69 8.85
CA GLN A 145 5.09 -29.61 9.80
C GLN A 145 4.72 -28.16 10.12
N GLU A 146 5.71 -27.30 10.37
CA GLU A 146 5.48 -25.86 10.62
C GLU A 146 4.86 -25.17 9.40
N LYS A 147 5.31 -25.50 8.18
CA LYS A 147 4.69 -25.00 6.94
C LYS A 147 3.23 -25.41 6.81
N LYS A 148 2.87 -26.61 7.26
CA LYS A 148 1.47 -27.07 7.24
C LYS A 148 0.65 -26.34 8.31
N ALA A 149 1.21 -26.11 9.49
CA ALA A 149 0.56 -25.37 10.57
C ALA A 149 0.25 -23.93 10.15
N ILE A 150 1.22 -23.21 9.58
CA ILE A 150 1.03 -21.84 9.09
C ILE A 150 -0.06 -21.78 8.02
N LYS A 151 -0.02 -22.68 7.03
CA LYS A 151 -1.07 -22.75 5.98
C LYS A 151 -2.46 -23.08 6.53
N LYS A 152 -2.54 -23.84 7.62
CA LYS A 152 -3.82 -24.14 8.27
C LYS A 152 -4.35 -22.90 8.99
N GLN A 153 -3.49 -22.20 9.71
CA GLN A 153 -3.81 -20.95 10.39
C GLN A 153 -4.25 -19.86 9.40
N GLU A 154 -3.50 -19.63 8.33
CA GLU A 154 -3.88 -18.67 7.26
C GLU A 154 -5.27 -18.96 6.68
N LYS A 155 -5.64 -20.24 6.54
CA LYS A 155 -6.98 -20.63 6.06
C LYS A 155 -8.07 -20.37 7.08
N GLU A 156 -7.78 -20.56 8.37
CA GLU A 156 -8.72 -20.28 9.46
C GLU A 156 -8.93 -18.76 9.59
N ASP A 157 -7.84 -17.99 9.61
CA ASP A 157 -7.88 -16.52 9.65
C ASP A 157 -8.63 -15.94 8.44
N TYR A 158 -8.47 -16.52 7.26
CA TYR A 158 -9.25 -16.13 6.07
C TYR A 158 -10.75 -16.41 6.23
N LYS A 159 -11.14 -17.55 6.82
CA LYS A 159 -12.55 -17.86 7.04
C LYS A 159 -13.19 -16.88 8.03
N THR A 160 -12.46 -16.53 9.09
CA THR A 160 -12.88 -15.56 10.10
C THR A 160 -13.00 -14.17 9.50
N SER A 161 -11.98 -13.71 8.77
CA SER A 161 -12.01 -12.42 8.07
C SER A 161 -13.21 -12.32 7.12
N ARG A 162 -13.49 -13.41 6.38
CA ARG A 162 -14.59 -13.46 5.41
C ARG A 162 -15.97 -13.46 6.07
N SER A 163 -16.13 -14.06 7.26
CA SER A 163 -17.40 -14.00 7.98
C SER A 163 -17.66 -12.58 8.50
N VAL A 164 -16.64 -11.93 9.07
CA VAL A 164 -16.72 -10.54 9.56
C VAL A 164 -17.06 -9.58 8.42
N GLU A 165 -16.37 -9.68 7.27
CA GLU A 165 -16.63 -8.81 6.12
C GLU A 165 -18.06 -8.98 5.58
N LYS A 166 -18.58 -10.21 5.56
CA LYS A 166 -19.96 -10.48 5.16
C LYS A 166 -20.97 -9.86 6.13
N THR A 167 -20.70 -9.88 7.44
CA THR A 167 -21.58 -9.25 8.42
C THR A 167 -21.56 -7.74 8.32
N GLU A 168 -20.37 -7.12 8.15
CA GLU A 168 -20.25 -5.68 7.96
C GLU A 168 -20.88 -5.18 6.66
N MET A 169 -20.76 -5.94 5.57
CA MET A 169 -21.45 -5.58 4.33
C MET A 169 -22.98 -5.64 4.47
N LYS A 170 -23.48 -6.58 5.28
CA LYS A 170 -24.92 -6.67 5.53
C LYS A 170 -25.41 -5.50 6.38
N SER A 171 -24.68 -5.13 7.45
CA SER A 171 -25.04 -3.99 8.28
C SER A 171 -25.00 -2.67 7.49
N LYS A 172 -23.93 -2.42 6.72
CA LYS A 172 -23.83 -1.22 5.85
C LYS A 172 -24.93 -1.15 4.78
N LYS A 173 -25.45 -2.29 4.31
CA LYS A 173 -26.58 -2.32 3.37
C LYS A 173 -27.91 -1.98 4.04
N ILE A 174 -28.10 -2.43 5.28
CA ILE A 174 -29.30 -2.11 6.08
C ILE A 174 -29.27 -0.62 6.44
N GLU A 175 -28.15 -0.12 6.96
CA GLU A 175 -27.95 1.29 7.30
C GLU A 175 -28.16 2.21 6.09
N ASN A 176 -27.63 1.86 4.91
CA ASN A 176 -27.89 2.62 3.68
C ASN A 176 -29.36 2.57 3.23
N LYS A 177 -30.09 1.48 3.52
CA LYS A 177 -31.52 1.38 3.21
C LYS A 177 -32.34 2.24 4.19
N GLU A 178 -31.95 2.28 5.45
CA GLU A 178 -32.55 3.13 6.48
C GLU A 178 -32.26 4.62 6.24
N LEU A 179 -31.03 4.98 5.84
CA LEU A 179 -30.67 6.34 5.41
C LEU A 179 -31.46 6.80 4.17
N ARG A 180 -31.70 5.90 3.21
CA ARG A 180 -32.56 6.21 2.05
C ARG A 180 -34.02 6.39 2.42
N ASN A 181 -34.51 5.65 3.40
CA ASN A 181 -35.89 5.76 3.89
C ASN A 181 -36.10 6.95 4.85
N SER A 182 -35.03 7.47 5.46
CA SER A 182 -35.05 8.63 6.38
C SER A 182 -34.68 9.96 5.72
N ASN A 183 -34.42 9.99 4.41
CA ASN A 183 -34.35 11.24 3.65
C ASN A 183 -35.74 11.87 3.53
N GLU A 184 -36.19 12.51 4.61
CA GLU A 184 -36.99 13.72 4.50
C GLU A 184 -36.19 14.69 3.63
N ILE A 185 -36.77 15.04 2.48
CA ILE A 185 -36.25 16.05 1.58
C ILE A 185 -36.20 17.36 2.39
N LYS A 186 -35.04 17.74 2.91
CA LYS A 186 -34.79 19.13 3.27
C LYS A 186 -34.82 19.92 1.97
N LEU A 187 -36.01 20.45 1.66
CA LEU A 187 -36.19 21.53 0.71
C LEU A 187 -35.30 22.67 1.19
N ASP A 188 -34.11 22.77 0.61
CA ASP A 188 -33.26 23.93 0.74
C ASP A 188 -34.07 25.10 0.17
N VAL A 189 -34.66 25.89 1.07
CA VAL A 189 -35.42 27.08 0.72
C VAL A 189 -34.40 28.02 0.09
N LYS A 190 -34.34 28.01 -1.25
CA LYS A 190 -33.66 29.03 -2.03
C LYS A 190 -34.19 30.38 -1.57
N GLU A 191 -33.41 31.07 -0.73
CA GLU A 191 -33.62 32.47 -0.41
C GLU A 191 -33.69 33.23 -1.74
N ARG A 192 -34.86 33.82 -2.02
CA ARG A 192 -35.07 34.67 -3.18
C ARG A 192 -34.13 35.87 -3.01
N GLY A 193 -33.04 35.89 -3.79
CA GLY A 193 -32.18 37.07 -3.89
C GLY A 193 -33.00 38.31 -4.24
N GLU A 194 -32.78 39.38 -3.50
CA GLU A 194 -33.44 40.67 -3.70
C GLU A 194 -33.22 41.19 -5.13
N LYS A 195 -34.28 41.72 -5.74
CA LYS A 195 -34.22 42.32 -7.07
C LYS A 195 -33.36 43.58 -7.04
N PHE A 196 -32.30 43.59 -7.84
CA PHE A 196 -31.48 44.77 -8.13
C PHE A 196 -32.36 45.93 -8.65
N THR A 197 -32.25 47.10 -8.01
CA THR A 197 -32.80 48.36 -8.52
C THR A 197 -31.64 49.31 -8.86
N PRO A 198 -31.53 49.80 -10.10
CA PRO A 198 -30.49 50.76 -10.45
C PRO A 198 -30.81 52.13 -9.83
N ARG A 199 -29.81 52.75 -9.18
CA ARG A 199 -29.90 54.14 -8.70
C ARG A 199 -29.89 55.09 -9.90
N LYS A 200 -30.80 56.07 -9.90
CA LYS A 200 -30.82 57.20 -10.84
C LYS A 200 -29.63 58.12 -10.60
#